data_AF-A0A931CX20-F1
#
_entry.id   AF-A0A931CX20-F1
#
_cell.length_a   1.000
_cell.length_b   1.000
_cell.length_c   1.000
_cell.angle_alpha   90.00
_cell.angle_beta   90.00
_cell.angle_gamma   90.00
#
_symmetry.space_group_name_H-M   'P 1'
#
loop_
_entity.id
_entity.type
_entity.pdbx_description
1 polymer ?
#
loop_
_entity_poly.entity_id
_entity_poly.type
_entity_poly.pdbx_seq_one_letter_code
_entity_poly.pdbx_strand_id
1 'polypeptide(L)'
;MTLDLKKHFTQYEALVQVVDGIFDRVKQEFPKEVFCREKCSDCCYAIFDMPLIEALYLKSKFLEKFSGKEKNDLLEIADKTDRALVKLKRDAYKKVQKGADQLEIVGRMSQERVRCPLLGSDNLCLLYEFRPITCRIYGIPTSTAGKSHICGRTNFIQGNAYPTLNMDKIYTQLQLISAQLIKDIHSRNIKMHEMLIPVSMALITDFNEDYLGVPQNG
;
A
#
# COMPACT_ATOMS: atom_id res chain seq x y z
N MET A 1 -0.12 -8.31 18.23
CA MET A 1 -0.24 -6.86 18.47
C MET A 1 -1.05 -6.69 19.74
N THR A 2 -0.51 -6.05 20.77
CA THR A 2 -1.14 -5.93 22.10
C THR A 2 -2.17 -4.80 22.18
N LEU A 3 -2.15 -3.86 21.22
CA LEU A 3 -3.07 -2.74 21.16
C LEU A 3 -4.40 -3.12 20.48
N ASP A 4 -5.51 -2.68 21.07
CA ASP A 4 -6.82 -2.76 20.44
C ASP A 4 -6.97 -1.67 19.35
N LEU A 5 -6.78 -2.07 18.10
CA LEU A 5 -6.94 -1.21 16.93
C LEU A 5 -8.27 -1.44 16.20
N LYS A 6 -9.19 -2.23 16.76
CA LYS A 6 -10.39 -2.72 16.08
C LYS A 6 -11.24 -1.59 15.51
N LYS A 7 -11.45 -0.52 16.29
CA LYS A 7 -12.20 0.68 15.84
C LYS A 7 -11.64 1.26 14.54
N HIS A 8 -10.32 1.41 14.46
CA HIS A 8 -9.64 1.99 13.30
C HIS A 8 -9.63 1.03 12.10
N PHE A 9 -9.51 -0.27 12.36
CA PHE A 9 -9.64 -1.29 11.33
C PHE A 9 -11.05 -1.31 10.72
N THR A 10 -12.10 -1.16 11.52
CA THR A 10 -13.48 -1.04 11.00
C THR A 10 -13.66 0.21 10.12
N GLN A 11 -13.05 1.34 10.50
CA GLN A 11 -13.07 2.55 9.66
C GLN A 11 -12.34 2.33 8.33
N TYR A 12 -11.18 1.65 8.37
CA TYR A 12 -10.41 1.31 7.17
C TYR A 12 -11.16 0.32 6.27
N GLU A 13 -11.76 -0.72 6.84
CA GLU A 13 -12.56 -1.71 6.10
C GLU A 13 -13.76 -1.05 5.40
N ALA A 14 -14.42 -0.07 6.03
CA ALA A 14 -15.48 0.70 5.38
C ALA A 14 -14.97 1.49 4.17
N LEU A 15 -13.78 2.10 4.26
CA LEU A 15 -13.14 2.78 3.13
C LEU A 15 -12.77 1.78 2.02
N VAL A 16 -12.27 0.60 2.38
CA VAL A 16 -11.98 -0.48 1.43
C VAL A 16 -13.24 -0.90 0.66
N GLN A 17 -14.38 -1.06 1.34
CA GLN A 17 -15.65 -1.40 0.67
C GLN A 17 -16.09 -0.33 -0.35
N VAL A 18 -15.93 0.95 -0.01
CA VAL A 18 -16.21 2.05 -0.95
C VAL A 18 -15.30 1.95 -2.17
N VAL A 19 -14.01 1.70 -1.96
CA VAL A 19 -13.02 1.58 -3.03
C VAL A 19 -13.30 0.37 -3.93
N ASP A 20 -13.61 -0.80 -3.35
CA ASP A 20 -13.96 -2.00 -4.09
C ASP A 20 -15.23 -1.76 -4.94
N GLY A 21 -16.25 -1.07 -4.40
CA GLY A 21 -17.44 -0.70 -5.15
C GLY A 21 -17.17 0.23 -6.34
N ILE A 22 -16.21 1.16 -6.21
CA ILE A 22 -15.77 2.02 -7.33
C ILE A 22 -15.08 1.18 -8.40
N PHE A 23 -14.17 0.29 -8.00
CA PHE A 23 -13.48 -0.60 -8.94
C PHE A 23 -14.46 -1.49 -9.70
N ASP A 24 -15.40 -2.11 -9.00
CA ASP A 24 -16.41 -3.00 -9.59
C ASP A 24 -17.30 -2.25 -10.59
N ARG A 25 -17.69 -1.02 -10.26
CA ARG A 25 -18.44 -0.16 -11.18
C ARG A 25 -17.65 0.11 -12.46
N VAL A 26 -16.39 0.53 -12.35
CA VAL A 26 -15.54 0.79 -13.54
C VAL A 26 -15.33 -0.48 -14.36
N LYS A 27 -15.14 -1.63 -13.69
CA LYS A 27 -14.99 -2.93 -14.37
C LYS A 27 -16.25 -3.36 -15.10
N GLN A 28 -17.43 -3.06 -14.56
CA GLN A 28 -18.72 -3.34 -15.22
C GLN A 28 -18.97 -2.40 -16.41
N GLU A 29 -18.64 -1.11 -16.27
CA GLU A 29 -18.79 -0.11 -17.33
C GLU A 29 -17.75 -0.30 -18.47
N PHE A 30 -16.54 -0.75 -18.13
CA PHE A 30 -15.38 -0.88 -19.05
C PHE A 30 -14.71 -2.28 -18.99
N PRO A 31 -15.43 -3.36 -19.31
CA PRO A 31 -14.91 -4.73 -19.16
C PRO A 31 -13.82 -5.09 -20.17
N LYS A 32 -13.68 -4.35 -21.28
CA LYS A 32 -12.64 -4.57 -22.30
C LYS A 32 -11.34 -3.85 -21.93
N GLU A 33 -11.41 -2.87 -21.04
CA GLU A 33 -10.32 -2.03 -20.60
C GLU A 33 -9.71 -2.55 -19.29
N VAL A 34 -10.54 -3.09 -18.40
CA VAL A 34 -10.10 -3.63 -17.10
C VAL A 34 -9.80 -5.14 -17.21
N PHE A 35 -8.51 -5.48 -17.32
CA PHE A 35 -8.06 -6.89 -17.33
C PHE A 35 -7.77 -7.48 -15.96
N CYS A 36 -7.86 -6.67 -14.90
CA CYS A 36 -7.52 -7.09 -13.56
C CYS A 36 -8.46 -8.19 -13.05
N ARG A 37 -7.86 -9.33 -12.71
CA ARG A 37 -8.46 -10.54 -12.17
C ARG A 37 -7.46 -11.21 -11.23
N GLU A 38 -7.94 -12.16 -10.44
CA GLU A 38 -7.04 -13.04 -9.69
C GLU A 38 -5.94 -13.59 -10.60
N LYS A 39 -4.72 -13.70 -10.06
CA LYS A 39 -3.51 -14.15 -10.76
C LYS A 39 -2.95 -13.22 -11.85
N CYS A 40 -3.50 -12.01 -12.05
CA CYS A 40 -2.92 -11.01 -12.97
C CYS A 40 -1.53 -10.48 -12.51
N SER A 41 -1.20 -10.61 -11.22
CA SER A 41 0.08 -10.35 -10.51
C SER A 41 0.88 -9.08 -10.84
N ASP A 42 0.43 -8.21 -11.74
CA ASP A 42 1.20 -7.04 -12.16
C ASP A 42 1.32 -5.99 -11.05
N CYS A 43 0.26 -5.81 -10.24
CA CYS A 43 0.32 -4.99 -9.03
C CYS A 43 1.36 -5.49 -8.02
N CYS A 44 1.71 -6.78 -8.05
CA CYS A 44 2.73 -7.36 -7.18
C CYS A 44 4.17 -7.04 -7.62
N TYR A 45 4.35 -6.29 -8.71
CA TYR A 45 5.64 -5.76 -9.12
C TYR A 45 5.69 -4.23 -9.09
N ALA A 46 4.59 -3.57 -8.71
CA ALA A 46 4.53 -2.13 -8.57
C ALA A 46 5.17 -1.69 -7.24
N ILE A 47 5.96 -0.63 -7.29
CA ILE A 47 6.55 -0.01 -6.11
C ILE A 47 5.61 1.07 -5.60
N PHE A 48 5.12 0.91 -4.38
CA PHE A 48 4.32 1.90 -3.69
C PHE A 48 4.53 1.79 -2.19
N ASP A 49 4.19 2.87 -1.50
CA ASP A 49 4.13 2.93 -0.05
C ASP A 49 2.67 3.15 0.37
N MET A 50 2.32 2.62 1.54
CA MET A 50 0.97 2.71 2.09
C MET A 50 0.98 3.47 3.43
N PRO A 51 -0.09 4.22 3.76
CA PRO A 51 -0.21 4.91 5.04
C PRO A 51 -0.20 3.95 6.24
N LEU A 52 0.09 4.49 7.43
CA LEU A 52 0.22 3.73 8.67
C LEU A 52 -0.94 2.76 8.94
N ILE A 53 -2.19 3.21 8.77
CA ILE A 53 -3.36 2.35 9.03
C ILE A 53 -3.36 1.09 8.16
N GLU A 54 -2.97 1.18 6.88
CA GLU A 54 -2.89 0.02 5.99
C GLU A 54 -1.75 -0.91 6.41
N ALA A 55 -0.61 -0.35 6.84
CA ALA A 55 0.52 -1.13 7.32
C ALA A 55 0.20 -1.93 8.57
N LEU A 56 -0.47 -1.32 9.54
CA LEU A 56 -0.93 -1.97 10.76
C LEU A 56 -1.97 -3.06 10.45
N TYR A 57 -2.93 -2.76 9.58
CA TYR A 57 -3.95 -3.72 9.17
C TYR A 57 -3.33 -4.93 8.47
N LEU A 58 -2.45 -4.69 7.48
CA LEU A 58 -1.76 -5.75 6.75
C LEU A 58 -0.90 -6.62 7.69
N LYS A 59 -0.17 -6.00 8.63
CA LYS A 59 0.59 -6.73 9.66
C LYS A 59 -0.32 -7.58 10.54
N SER A 60 -1.46 -7.05 10.99
CA SER A 60 -2.43 -7.81 11.80
C SER A 60 -2.89 -9.05 11.05
N LYS A 61 -3.33 -8.90 9.80
CA LYS A 61 -3.79 -10.02 8.96
C LYS A 61 -2.69 -11.00 8.61
N PHE A 62 -1.45 -10.53 8.44
CA PHE A 62 -0.29 -11.39 8.28
C PHE A 62 -0.05 -12.27 9.53
N LEU A 63 -0.08 -11.68 10.72
CA LEU A 63 0.13 -12.41 11.98
C LEU A 63 -1.04 -13.35 12.34
N GLU A 64 -2.26 -13.00 11.95
CA GLU A 64 -3.44 -13.87 12.08
C GLU A 64 -3.34 -15.09 11.16
N LYS A 65 -2.82 -14.90 9.94
CA LYS A 65 -2.79 -15.96 8.91
C LYS A 65 -1.57 -16.87 8.99
N PHE A 66 -0.39 -16.34 9.31
CA PHE A 66 0.88 -17.06 9.20
C PHE A 66 1.57 -17.25 10.55
N SER A 67 2.07 -18.46 10.79
CA SER A 67 2.83 -18.80 11.99
C SER A 67 3.99 -19.76 11.68
N GLY A 68 4.85 -20.02 12.67
CA GLY A 68 5.95 -20.97 12.55
C GLY A 68 6.89 -20.71 11.36
N LYS A 69 7.25 -21.79 10.65
CA LYS A 69 8.19 -21.76 9.52
C LYS A 69 7.69 -20.89 8.37
N GLU A 70 6.42 -21.01 7.98
CA GLU A 70 5.86 -20.25 6.84
C GLU A 70 5.98 -18.75 7.07
N LYS A 71 5.64 -18.28 8.28
CA LYS A 71 5.82 -16.87 8.67
C LYS A 71 7.28 -16.44 8.53
N ASN A 72 8.22 -17.23 9.03
CA ASN A 72 9.65 -16.89 9.01
C ASN A 72 10.20 -16.82 7.58
N ASP A 73 9.82 -17.75 6.71
CA ASP A 73 10.22 -17.75 5.31
C ASP A 73 9.71 -16.49 4.59
N LEU A 74 8.45 -16.09 4.85
CA LEU A 74 7.88 -14.85 4.31
C LEU A 74 8.57 -13.59 4.84
N LEU A 75 8.95 -13.57 6.12
CA LEU A 75 9.70 -12.47 6.71
C LEU A 75 11.10 -12.35 6.09
N GLU A 76 11.77 -13.46 5.78
CA GLU A 76 13.07 -13.43 5.10
C GLU A 76 12.95 -12.87 3.67
N ILE A 77 11.90 -13.25 2.94
CA ILE A 77 11.61 -12.67 1.62
C ILE A 77 11.33 -11.17 1.75
N ALA A 78 10.50 -10.76 2.73
CA ALA A 78 10.17 -9.37 2.97
C ALA A 78 11.41 -8.53 3.31
N ASP A 79 12.30 -9.03 4.16
CA ASP A 79 13.57 -8.39 4.52
C ASP A 79 14.51 -8.21 3.31
N LYS A 80 14.62 -9.22 2.44
CA LYS A 80 15.36 -9.10 1.16
C LYS A 80 14.74 -8.04 0.25
N THR A 81 13.42 -8.04 0.10
CA THR A 81 12.71 -7.04 -0.69
C THR A 81 12.89 -5.63 -0.12
N ASP A 82 12.82 -5.48 1.21
CA ASP A 82 12.94 -4.18 1.87
C ASP A 82 14.31 -3.54 1.64
N ARG A 83 15.39 -4.32 1.79
CA ARG A 83 16.75 -3.85 1.48
C ARG A 83 16.88 -3.34 0.05
N ALA A 84 16.26 -4.02 -0.91
CA ALA A 84 16.26 -3.58 -2.31
C ALA A 84 15.53 -2.24 -2.47
N LEU A 85 14.34 -2.09 -1.85
CA LEU A 85 13.57 -0.85 -1.88
C LEU A 85 14.29 0.31 -1.17
N VAL A 86 14.91 0.06 -0.02
CA VAL A 86 15.71 1.07 0.71
C VAL A 86 16.86 1.57 -0.15
N LYS A 87 17.59 0.67 -0.82
CA LYS A 87 18.66 1.05 -1.75
C LYS A 87 18.12 1.90 -2.89
N LEU A 88 17.02 1.47 -3.52
CA LEU A 88 16.38 2.20 -4.61
C LEU A 88 15.95 3.62 -4.19
N LYS A 89 15.24 3.74 -3.07
CA LYS A 89 14.78 5.03 -2.53
C LYS A 89 15.95 5.95 -2.17
N ARG A 90 17.01 5.39 -1.57
CA ARG A 90 18.23 6.16 -1.22
C ARG A 90 18.93 6.70 -2.47
N ASP A 91 19.03 5.90 -3.52
CA ASP A 91 19.66 6.32 -4.78
C ASP A 91 18.80 7.35 -5.51
N ALA A 92 17.48 7.19 -5.51
CA ALA A 92 16.53 8.18 -6.01
C ALA A 92 16.65 9.52 -5.26
N TYR A 93 16.66 9.48 -3.93
CA TYR A 93 16.81 10.67 -3.09
C TYR A 93 18.12 11.42 -3.38
N LYS A 94 19.25 10.70 -3.51
CA LYS A 94 20.54 11.29 -3.87
C LYS A 94 20.53 11.98 -5.23
N LYS A 95 19.79 11.44 -6.21
CA LYS A 95 19.67 12.06 -7.54
C LYS A 95 18.86 13.35 -7.47
N VAL A 96 17.74 13.35 -6.75
CA VAL A 96 16.93 14.57 -6.52
C VAL A 96 17.75 15.65 -5.81
N GLN A 97 18.51 15.29 -4.78
CA GLN A 97 19.41 16.21 -4.08
C GLN A 97 20.52 16.80 -4.98
N LYS A 98 20.86 16.13 -6.08
CA LYS A 98 21.81 16.62 -7.09
C LYS A 98 21.13 17.44 -8.21
N GLY A 99 19.84 17.78 -8.06
CA GLY A 99 19.09 18.59 -9.00
C GLY A 99 18.37 17.82 -10.11
N ALA A 100 18.27 16.48 -10.03
CA ALA A 100 17.43 15.73 -10.96
C ALA A 100 15.95 16.05 -10.77
N ASP A 101 15.19 16.09 -11.87
CA ASP A 101 13.76 16.33 -11.82
C ASP A 101 13.03 15.21 -11.05
N GLN A 102 12.23 15.62 -10.06
CA GLN A 102 11.56 14.68 -9.17
C GLN A 102 10.52 13.83 -9.91
N LEU A 103 9.81 14.40 -10.89
CA LEU A 103 8.79 13.69 -11.64
C LEU A 103 9.43 12.61 -12.52
N GLU A 104 10.57 12.90 -13.14
CA GLU A 104 11.34 11.93 -13.90
C GLU A 104 11.85 10.78 -13.02
N ILE A 105 12.37 11.09 -11.83
CA ILE A 105 12.84 10.07 -10.88
C ILE A 105 11.69 9.15 -10.45
N VAL A 106 10.53 9.71 -10.12
CA VAL A 106 9.32 8.93 -9.79
C VAL A 106 8.88 8.07 -10.98
N GLY A 107 8.90 8.62 -12.20
CA GLY A 107 8.61 7.87 -13.42
C GLY A 107 9.54 6.67 -13.61
N ARG A 108 10.85 6.86 -13.44
CA ARG A 108 11.83 5.75 -13.51
C ARG A 108 11.60 4.72 -12.41
N MET A 109 11.35 5.15 -11.18
CA MET A 109 11.03 4.25 -10.07
C MET A 109 9.75 3.44 -10.33
N SER A 110 8.76 4.01 -11.01
CA SER A 110 7.52 3.28 -11.36
C SER A 110 7.75 2.17 -12.38
N GLN A 111 8.85 2.22 -13.14
CA GLN A 111 9.25 1.19 -14.10
C GLN A 111 10.08 0.07 -13.45
N GLU A 112 10.65 0.34 -12.27
CA GLU A 112 11.39 -0.67 -11.50
C GLU A 112 10.42 -1.74 -11.02
N ARG A 113 10.71 -2.99 -11.36
CA ARG A 113 9.85 -4.14 -11.01
C ARG A 113 10.41 -4.89 -9.83
N VAL A 114 9.98 -4.51 -8.63
CA VAL A 114 10.37 -5.21 -7.40
C VAL A 114 9.25 -6.16 -6.99
N ARG A 115 9.58 -7.45 -6.91
CA ARG A 115 8.62 -8.49 -6.54
C ARG A 115 8.16 -8.31 -5.09
N CYS A 116 6.84 -8.18 -4.91
CA CYS A 116 6.19 -8.12 -3.61
C CYS A 116 6.43 -9.42 -2.81
N PRO A 117 6.73 -9.33 -1.50
CA PRO A 117 6.96 -10.51 -0.68
C PRO A 117 5.71 -11.38 -0.48
N LEU A 118 4.51 -10.82 -0.67
CA LEU A 118 3.23 -11.53 -0.56
C LEU A 118 2.79 -12.21 -1.86
N LEU A 119 3.58 -12.14 -2.94
CA LEU A 119 3.25 -12.86 -4.16
C LEU A 119 3.55 -14.36 -3.97
N GLY A 120 2.51 -15.20 -4.04
CA GLY A 120 2.62 -16.66 -4.02
C GLY A 120 3.24 -17.23 -5.30
N SER A 121 3.56 -18.51 -5.29
CA SER A 121 4.13 -19.23 -6.44
C SER A 121 3.13 -19.39 -7.60
N ASP A 122 1.83 -19.37 -7.31
CA ASP A 122 0.73 -19.51 -8.27
C ASP A 122 0.24 -18.16 -8.86
N ASN A 123 1.03 -17.10 -8.67
CA ASN A 123 0.70 -15.71 -9.00
C ASN A 123 -0.47 -15.10 -8.19
N LEU A 124 -0.94 -15.76 -7.14
CA LEU A 124 -1.94 -15.21 -6.23
C LEU A 124 -1.28 -14.51 -5.04
N CYS A 125 -1.83 -13.38 -4.61
CA CYS A 125 -1.38 -12.73 -3.39
C CYS A 125 -1.76 -13.58 -2.18
N LEU A 126 -0.80 -13.86 -1.30
CA LEU A 126 -0.99 -14.62 -0.07
C LEU A 126 -1.94 -13.92 0.92
N LEU A 127 -2.15 -12.61 0.77
CA LEU A 127 -3.14 -11.81 1.51
C LEU A 127 -4.09 -11.09 0.55
N TYR A 128 -4.57 -11.77 -0.50
CA TYR A 128 -5.42 -11.15 -1.55
C TYR A 128 -6.63 -10.40 -0.97
N GLU A 129 -7.39 -11.02 -0.07
CA GLU A 129 -8.56 -10.41 0.60
C GLU A 129 -8.22 -9.18 1.45
N PHE A 130 -6.98 -9.06 1.90
CA PHE A 130 -6.49 -7.99 2.78
C PHE A 130 -5.51 -7.06 2.08
N ARG A 131 -5.46 -7.10 0.75
CA ARG A 131 -4.56 -6.27 -0.06
C ARG A 131 -4.81 -4.77 0.20
N PRO A 132 -3.76 -3.93 0.20
CA PRO A 132 -3.90 -2.48 0.33
C PRO A 132 -4.75 -1.86 -0.79
N ILE A 133 -5.29 -0.66 -0.56
CA ILE A 133 -6.13 0.07 -1.51
C ILE A 133 -5.44 0.23 -2.87
N THR A 134 -4.14 0.58 -2.89
CA THR A 134 -3.35 0.67 -4.14
C THR A 134 -3.41 -0.61 -4.98
N CYS A 135 -3.44 -1.79 -4.34
CA CYS A 135 -3.58 -3.07 -5.03
C CYS A 135 -5.02 -3.37 -5.50
N ARG A 136 -6.04 -2.81 -4.83
CA ARG A 136 -7.46 -3.01 -5.16
C ARG A 136 -7.87 -2.24 -6.40
N ILE A 137 -7.42 -1.00 -6.48
CA ILE A 137 -7.69 -0.09 -7.60
C ILE A 137 -6.75 -0.30 -8.77
N TYR A 138 -5.81 -1.23 -8.65
CA TYR A 138 -4.86 -1.49 -9.72
C TYR A 138 -5.60 -1.99 -10.95
N GLY A 139 -5.47 -1.26 -12.07
CA GLY A 139 -6.14 -1.58 -13.33
C GLY A 139 -7.35 -0.71 -13.66
N ILE A 140 -7.70 0.30 -12.85
CA ILE A 140 -8.62 1.38 -13.23
C ILE A 140 -7.87 2.72 -13.33
N PRO A 141 -8.41 3.73 -14.04
CA PRO A 141 -7.80 5.05 -14.08
C PRO A 141 -7.83 5.71 -12.70
N THR A 142 -6.68 6.22 -12.27
CA THR A 142 -6.54 6.98 -11.02
C THR A 142 -5.99 8.38 -11.32
N SER A 143 -6.14 9.31 -10.38
CA SER A 143 -5.54 10.63 -10.47
C SER A 143 -4.87 11.02 -9.16
N THR A 144 -3.68 11.59 -9.27
CA THR A 144 -2.88 12.09 -8.15
C THR A 144 -2.31 13.44 -8.53
N ALA A 145 -2.47 14.46 -7.69
CA ALA A 145 -2.05 15.83 -8.00
C ALA A 145 -2.59 16.33 -9.36
N GLY A 146 -3.83 15.95 -9.70
CA GLY A 146 -4.48 16.32 -10.95
C GLY A 146 -3.97 15.61 -12.21
N LYS A 147 -3.01 14.69 -12.10
CA LYS A 147 -2.51 13.88 -13.22
C LYS A 147 -3.14 12.49 -13.20
N SER A 148 -3.66 12.06 -14.34
CA SER A 148 -4.23 10.72 -14.49
C SER A 148 -3.14 9.68 -14.73
N HIS A 149 -3.31 8.51 -14.10
CA HIS A 149 -2.45 7.35 -14.22
C HIS A 149 -3.29 6.14 -14.62
N ILE A 150 -2.79 5.37 -15.58
CA ILE A 150 -3.37 4.11 -16.01
C ILE A 150 -2.33 2.99 -15.87
N CYS A 151 -2.80 1.79 -15.54
CA CYS A 151 -1.95 0.62 -15.54
C CYS A 151 -1.57 0.23 -16.98
N GLY A 152 -0.30 -0.11 -17.22
CA GLY A 152 0.21 -0.50 -18.54
C GLY A 152 -0.37 -1.81 -19.10
N ARG A 153 -1.14 -2.56 -18.29
CA ARG A 153 -1.90 -3.74 -18.68
C ARG A 153 -3.41 -3.49 -18.77
N THR A 154 -3.81 -2.30 -19.21
CA THR A 154 -5.22 -1.96 -19.45
C THR A 154 -5.37 -1.47 -20.88
N ASN A 155 -6.60 -1.48 -21.42
CA ASN A 155 -6.88 -0.85 -22.71
C ASN A 155 -7.40 0.59 -22.57
N PHE A 156 -7.22 1.24 -21.41
CA PHE A 156 -7.56 2.65 -21.29
C PHE A 156 -6.67 3.48 -22.21
N ILE A 157 -7.28 4.35 -23.01
CA ILE A 157 -6.57 5.20 -23.96
C ILE A 157 -6.33 6.56 -23.31
N GLN A 158 -5.06 6.96 -23.20
CA GLN A 158 -4.69 8.27 -22.67
C GLN A 158 -5.33 9.39 -23.51
N GLY A 159 -5.97 10.36 -22.83
CA GLY A 159 -6.66 11.48 -23.47
C GLY A 159 -8.18 11.30 -23.61
N ASN A 160 -8.69 10.08 -23.46
CA ASN A 160 -10.13 9.83 -23.40
C ASN A 160 -10.70 10.07 -22.00
N ALA A 161 -11.99 10.41 -21.93
CA ALA A 161 -12.71 10.59 -20.66
C ALA A 161 -13.15 9.24 -20.10
N TYR A 162 -12.60 8.84 -18.96
CA TYR A 162 -13.00 7.68 -18.18
C TYR A 162 -13.23 8.06 -16.72
N PRO A 163 -14.09 7.32 -15.98
CA PRO A 163 -14.19 7.48 -14.54
C PRO A 163 -12.80 7.31 -13.91
N THR A 164 -12.36 8.34 -13.19
CA THR A 164 -11.02 8.40 -12.63
C THR A 164 -11.11 8.54 -11.11
N LEU A 165 -10.53 7.58 -10.39
CA LEU A 165 -10.50 7.63 -8.93
C LEU A 165 -9.49 8.70 -8.47
N ASN A 166 -9.94 9.65 -7.65
CA ASN A 166 -9.07 10.64 -7.04
C ASN A 166 -8.34 10.05 -5.83
N MET A 167 -7.04 9.82 -5.98
CA MET A 167 -6.19 9.25 -4.93
C MET A 167 -5.91 10.22 -3.80
N ASP A 168 -5.83 11.53 -4.08
CA ASP A 168 -5.59 12.54 -3.05
C ASP A 168 -6.68 12.50 -1.97
N LYS A 169 -7.94 12.29 -2.38
CA LYS A 169 -9.07 12.11 -1.45
C LYS A 169 -8.93 10.84 -0.61
N ILE A 170 -8.53 9.73 -1.22
CA ILE A 170 -8.35 8.44 -0.52
C ILE A 170 -7.19 8.55 0.48
N TYR A 171 -6.06 9.10 0.08
CA TYR A 171 -4.91 9.32 0.95
C TYR A 171 -5.26 10.22 2.13
N THR A 172 -6.04 11.29 1.90
CA THR A 172 -6.53 12.16 2.98
C THR A 172 -7.35 11.36 4.01
N GLN A 173 -8.27 10.49 3.57
CA GLN A 173 -9.05 9.65 4.49
C GLN A 173 -8.18 8.66 5.27
N LEU A 174 -7.22 8.01 4.60
CA LEU A 174 -6.28 7.09 5.26
C LEU A 174 -5.41 7.81 6.30
N GLN A 175 -4.96 9.03 6.00
CA GLN A 175 -4.21 9.87 6.95
C GLN A 175 -5.06 10.30 8.14
N LEU A 176 -6.34 10.62 7.93
CA LEU A 176 -7.26 10.96 9.02
C LEU A 176 -7.49 9.77 9.96
N ILE A 177 -7.70 8.57 9.43
CA ILE A 177 -7.81 7.35 10.24
C ILE A 177 -6.51 7.10 11.01
N SER A 178 -5.36 7.26 10.34
CA SER A 178 -4.03 7.12 10.96
C SER A 178 -3.80 8.15 12.07
N ALA A 179 -4.20 9.40 11.87
CA ALA A 179 -4.07 10.48 12.86
C ALA A 179 -4.96 10.24 14.08
N GLN A 180 -6.21 9.78 13.85
CA GLN A 180 -7.12 9.42 14.93
C GLN A 180 -6.55 8.24 15.74
N LEU A 181 -5.97 7.25 15.08
CA LEU A 181 -5.30 6.13 15.73
C LEU A 181 -4.16 6.60 16.63
N ILE A 182 -3.25 7.41 16.11
CA ILE A 182 -2.10 7.96 16.87
C ILE A 182 -2.57 8.74 18.10
N LYS A 183 -3.67 9.50 17.97
CA LYS A 183 -4.29 10.23 19.08
C LYS A 183 -4.90 9.28 20.12
N ASP A 184 -5.67 8.28 19.69
CA ASP A 184 -6.41 7.36 20.57
C ASP A 184 -5.46 6.43 21.36
N ILE A 185 -4.30 6.09 20.82
CA ILE A 185 -3.26 5.33 21.54
C ILE A 185 -2.34 6.23 22.39
N HIS A 186 -2.63 7.53 22.48
CA HIS A 186 -1.81 8.52 23.19
C HIS A 186 -0.33 8.52 22.81
N SER A 187 -0.04 8.28 21.52
CA SER A 187 1.32 8.19 21.03
C SER A 187 2.08 9.51 21.21
N ARG A 188 3.33 9.42 21.68
CA ARG A 188 4.29 10.52 21.70
C ARG A 188 4.79 10.86 20.27
N ASN A 189 4.69 9.92 19.34
CA ASN A 189 5.13 10.06 17.96
C ASN A 189 4.01 10.65 17.09
N ILE A 190 3.61 11.89 17.38
CA ILE A 190 2.43 12.52 16.76
C ILE A 190 2.45 12.57 15.23
N LYS A 191 3.65 12.64 14.60
CA LYS A 191 3.82 12.68 13.14
C LYS A 191 3.80 11.31 12.46
N MET A 192 3.69 10.22 13.22
CA MET A 192 3.72 8.87 12.67
C MET A 192 2.59 8.60 11.67
N HIS A 193 1.47 9.32 11.79
CA HIS A 193 0.36 9.23 10.84
C HIS A 193 0.73 9.68 9.41
N GLU A 194 1.82 10.41 9.23
CA GLU A 194 2.35 10.85 7.93
C GLU A 194 3.27 9.79 7.29
N MET A 195 3.61 8.72 8.01
CA MET A 195 4.53 7.70 7.52
C MET A 195 3.92 6.94 6.34
N LEU A 196 4.76 6.75 5.33
CA LEU A 196 4.51 5.91 4.17
C LEU A 196 5.42 4.68 4.24
N ILE A 197 4.81 3.50 4.29
CA ILE A 197 5.47 2.25 4.64
C ILE A 197 5.30 1.27 3.46
N PRO A 198 6.37 0.73 2.86
CA PRO A 198 6.23 -0.30 1.84
C PRO A 198 5.71 -1.61 2.45
N VAL A 199 5.10 -2.45 1.63
CA VAL A 199 4.60 -3.78 2.05
C VAL A 199 5.68 -4.60 2.78
N SER A 200 6.91 -4.61 2.27
CA SER A 200 8.04 -5.30 2.89
C SER A 200 8.30 -4.84 4.32
N MET A 201 8.42 -3.52 4.53
CA MET A 201 8.65 -2.92 5.83
C MET A 201 7.50 -3.21 6.80
N ALA A 202 6.25 -3.13 6.33
CA ALA A 202 5.10 -3.44 7.17
C ALA A 202 5.12 -4.88 7.71
N LEU A 203 5.60 -5.85 6.92
CA LEU A 203 5.70 -7.24 7.37
C LEU A 203 6.81 -7.43 8.41
N ILE A 204 7.97 -6.82 8.22
CA ILE A 204 9.13 -7.02 9.11
C ILE A 204 9.10 -6.14 10.36
N THR A 205 8.40 -5.01 10.32
CA THR A 205 8.32 -4.09 11.47
C THR A 205 7.50 -4.73 12.60
N ASP A 206 8.02 -4.65 13.81
CA ASP A 206 7.26 -4.94 15.02
C ASP A 206 6.61 -3.65 15.53
N PHE A 207 5.33 -3.47 15.22
CA PHE A 207 4.52 -2.33 15.67
C PHE A 207 4.08 -2.53 17.12
N ASN A 208 5.05 -2.67 18.02
CA ASN A 208 4.82 -2.73 19.45
C ASN A 208 4.57 -1.32 20.04
N GLU A 209 4.24 -1.27 21.32
CA GLU A 209 3.96 -0.02 22.04
C GLU A 209 5.12 0.98 21.97
N ASP A 210 6.37 0.49 22.07
CA ASP A 210 7.57 1.33 21.97
C ASP A 210 7.72 1.96 20.59
N TYR A 211 7.59 1.16 19.53
CA TYR A 211 7.61 1.64 18.16
C TYR A 211 6.54 2.70 17.94
N LEU A 212 5.33 2.41 18.40
CA LEU A 212 4.17 3.30 18.27
C LEU A 212 4.22 4.48 19.24
N GLY A 213 5.22 4.57 20.13
CA GLY A 213 5.38 5.66 21.09
C GLY A 213 4.28 5.72 22.15
N VAL A 214 3.63 4.60 22.45
CA VAL A 214 2.62 4.49 23.51
C VAL A 214 3.33 4.60 24.86
N PRO A 215 2.86 5.47 25.79
CA PRO A 215 3.43 5.54 27.13
C PRO A 215 3.25 4.19 27.83
N GLN A 216 4.35 3.52 28.19
CA GLN A 216 4.27 2.41 29.14
C GLN A 216 3.85 3.00 30.50
N ASN A 217 2.65 2.67 30.96
CA ASN A 217 2.26 2.96 32.34
C ASN A 217 3.15 2.09 33.23
N GLY A 218 4.08 2.73 33.94
CA GLY A 218 4.87 2.08 34.99
C GLY A 218 4.02 1.63 36.17
#